data_AF-A0A1H9GCC0-F1
#
_entry.id   AF-A0A1H9GCC0-F1
#
_cell.length_a   1.000
_cell.length_b   1.000
_cell.length_c   1.000
_cell.angle_alpha   90.00
_cell.angle_beta   90.00
_cell.angle_gamma   90.00
#
_symmetry.space_group_name_H-M   'P 1'
#
loop_
_entity.id
_entity.type
_entity.pdbx_description
1 polymer ?
#
loop_
_entity_poly.entity_id
_entity_poly.type
_entity_poly.pdbx_seq_one_letter_code
_entity_poly.pdbx_strand_id
1 'polypeptide(L)'
;MATRLGRLDTQVLEEQAERLQESLATPARSARTAVVLGRLLGVGFVVCFATGMYSHFLQDPYPWMRFPTRPAGLYRFTQGLHVVTGIACIPLLLAKLWTVYPKLFAFPPFSSVRQLLERLSVAVLVASALLQVGMGLLNTYQWYPWAPWFAFRDVHHALAWVAIGSVALHVAVQLPTIARHWRRGAPDEGL
;
A
#
# COMPACT_ATOMS: atom_id res chain seq x y z
N MET A 1 -28.28 -23.73 26.30
CA MET A 1 -28.62 -24.29 24.97
C MET A 1 -28.19 -23.36 23.82
N ALA A 2 -28.25 -22.03 23.97
CA ALA A 2 -27.76 -21.04 22.98
C ALA A 2 -26.25 -21.12 22.65
N THR A 3 -25.42 -21.60 23.57
CA THR A 3 -23.96 -21.70 23.41
C THR A 3 -23.50 -22.84 22.48
N ARG A 4 -24.35 -23.85 22.25
CA ARG A 4 -24.01 -25.01 21.43
C ARG A 4 -24.27 -24.75 19.94
N LEU A 5 -25.37 -24.05 19.63
CA LEU A 5 -25.70 -23.61 18.27
C LEU A 5 -24.67 -22.61 17.74
N GLY A 6 -24.30 -21.59 18.53
CA GLY A 6 -23.28 -20.61 18.10
C GLY A 6 -21.88 -21.20 17.90
N ARG A 7 -21.53 -22.29 18.60
CA ARG A 7 -20.25 -23.01 18.43
C ARG A 7 -20.23 -23.87 17.16
N LEU A 8 -21.37 -24.44 16.77
CA LEU A 8 -21.51 -25.20 15.53
C LEU A 8 -21.41 -24.27 14.32
N ASP A 9 -22.04 -23.10 14.37
CA ASP A 9 -21.96 -22.12 13.29
C ASP A 9 -20.53 -21.58 13.07
N THR A 10 -19.78 -21.36 14.15
CA THR A 10 -18.37 -20.91 14.04
C THR A 10 -17.46 -21.97 13.45
N GLN A 11 -17.65 -23.25 13.82
CA GLN A 11 -16.88 -24.36 13.26
C GLN A 11 -17.12 -24.53 11.75
N VAL A 12 -18.38 -24.40 11.31
CA VAL A 12 -18.71 -24.47 9.88
C VAL A 12 -18.07 -23.32 9.10
N LEU A 13 -18.06 -22.11 9.66
CA LEU A 13 -17.41 -20.95 9.03
C LEU A 13 -15.89 -21.10 8.97
N GLU A 14 -15.27 -21.65 10.02
CA GLU A 14 -13.84 -21.97 10.05
C GLU A 14 -13.48 -22.98 8.95
N GLU A 15 -14.20 -24.10 8.86
CA GLU A 15 -13.97 -25.12 7.83
C GLU A 15 -14.16 -24.58 6.40
N GLN A 16 -15.19 -23.74 6.18
CA GLN A 16 -15.41 -23.12 4.87
C GLN A 16 -14.30 -22.13 4.50
N ALA A 17 -13.83 -21.34 5.46
CA ALA A 17 -12.73 -20.40 5.25
C ALA A 17 -11.41 -21.13 4.94
N GLU A 18 -11.10 -22.21 5.65
CA GLU A 18 -9.91 -23.03 5.42
C GLU A 18 -9.94 -23.68 4.03
N ARG A 19 -11.06 -24.32 3.66
CA ARG A 19 -11.23 -24.90 2.31
C ARG A 19 -11.07 -23.87 1.20
N LEU A 20 -11.62 -22.68 1.39
CA LEU A 20 -11.45 -21.58 0.45
C LEU A 20 -9.98 -21.18 0.37
N GLN A 21 -9.28 -21.02 1.50
CA GLN A 21 -7.86 -20.68 1.51
C GLN A 21 -6.99 -21.73 0.81
N GLU A 22 -7.23 -23.01 1.06
CA GLU A 22 -6.52 -24.12 0.39
C GLU A 22 -6.73 -24.09 -1.12
N SER A 23 -7.97 -23.91 -1.59
CA SER A 23 -8.27 -23.82 -3.03
C SER A 23 -7.58 -22.63 -3.73
N LEU A 24 -7.24 -21.58 -2.96
CA LEU A 24 -6.60 -20.37 -3.47
C LEU A 24 -5.07 -20.39 -3.32
N ALA A 25 -4.51 -21.40 -2.65
CA ALA A 25 -3.07 -21.54 -2.46
C ALA A 25 -2.39 -21.93 -3.80
N THR A 26 -1.44 -21.10 -4.27
CA THR A 26 -0.64 -21.40 -5.46
C THR A 26 0.83 -21.03 -5.23
N PRO A 27 1.80 -21.69 -5.88
CA PRO A 27 3.22 -21.38 -5.73
C PRO A 27 3.57 -19.90 -6.06
N ALA A 28 2.81 -19.31 -6.98
CA ALA A 28 2.95 -17.90 -7.34
C ALA A 28 2.58 -16.94 -6.19
N ARG A 29 1.63 -17.31 -5.32
CA ARG A 29 1.20 -16.53 -4.14
C ARG A 29 2.04 -16.83 -2.90
N SER A 30 3.36 -16.77 -3.08
CA SER A 30 4.31 -17.01 -1.99
C SER A 30 4.56 -15.75 -1.14
N ALA A 31 5.04 -15.96 0.09
CA ALA A 31 5.52 -14.86 0.94
C ALA A 31 6.65 -14.06 0.26
N ARG A 32 7.52 -14.73 -0.51
CA ARG A 32 8.60 -14.08 -1.28
C ARG A 32 8.02 -13.11 -2.32
N THR A 33 7.03 -13.54 -3.11
CA THR A 33 6.34 -12.69 -4.09
C THR A 33 5.74 -11.47 -3.41
N ALA A 34 5.04 -11.67 -2.28
CA ALA A 34 4.43 -10.58 -1.52
C ALA A 34 5.47 -9.55 -1.03
N VAL A 35 6.64 -10.01 -0.58
CA VAL A 35 7.73 -9.13 -0.12
C VAL A 35 8.37 -8.37 -1.28
N VAL A 36 8.67 -9.03 -2.40
CA VAL A 36 9.27 -8.38 -3.57
C VAL A 36 8.36 -7.29 -4.11
N LEU A 37 7.08 -7.60 -4.35
CA LEU A 37 6.09 -6.62 -4.80
C LEU A 37 5.94 -5.47 -3.80
N GLY A 38 5.92 -5.78 -2.51
CA GLY A 38 5.84 -4.76 -1.46
C GLY A 38 7.03 -3.79 -1.45
N ARG A 39 8.26 -4.29 -1.68
CA ARG A 39 9.47 -3.46 -1.77
C ARG A 39 9.47 -2.58 -3.01
N LEU A 40 9.13 -3.15 -4.16
CA LEU A 40 9.02 -2.38 -5.42
C LEU A 40 7.98 -1.26 -5.30
N LEU A 41 6.82 -1.57 -4.73
CA LEU A 41 5.79 -0.57 -4.42
C LEU A 41 6.32 0.48 -3.45
N GLY A 42 6.96 0.09 -2.35
CA GLY A 42 7.54 1.04 -1.40
C GLY A 42 8.50 2.04 -2.06
N VAL A 43 9.42 1.53 -2.89
CA VAL A 43 10.33 2.39 -3.69
C VAL A 43 9.55 3.28 -4.65
N GLY A 44 8.58 2.73 -5.38
CA GLY A 44 7.75 3.50 -6.31
C GLY A 44 6.99 4.63 -5.64
N PHE A 45 6.37 4.38 -4.48
CA PHE A 45 5.67 5.40 -3.69
C PHE A 45 6.64 6.48 -3.18
N VAL A 46 7.84 6.13 -2.73
CA VAL A 46 8.85 7.11 -2.32
C VAL A 46 9.31 7.99 -3.50
N VAL A 47 9.56 7.39 -4.67
CA VAL A 47 9.95 8.12 -5.88
C VAL A 47 8.83 9.07 -6.32
N CYS A 48 7.59 8.58 -6.41
CA CYS A 48 6.43 9.41 -6.75
C CYS A 48 6.22 10.52 -5.72
N PHE A 49 6.33 10.22 -4.43
CA PHE A 49 6.18 11.20 -3.37
C PHE A 49 7.23 12.32 -3.50
N ALA A 50 8.52 11.97 -3.61
CA ALA A 50 9.59 12.95 -3.72
C ALA A 50 9.47 13.84 -4.98
N THR A 51 9.23 13.22 -6.14
CA THR A 51 9.04 13.95 -7.41
C THR A 51 7.76 14.78 -7.42
N GLY A 52 6.69 14.29 -6.77
CA GLY A 52 5.42 15.00 -6.61
C GLY A 52 5.54 16.21 -5.68
N MET A 53 6.24 16.07 -4.55
CA MET A 53 6.55 17.20 -3.65
C MET A 53 7.36 18.28 -4.37
N TYR A 54 8.39 17.86 -5.14
CA TYR A 54 9.16 18.78 -5.96
C TYR A 54 8.26 19.53 -6.96
N SER A 55 7.37 18.83 -7.67
CA SER A 55 6.41 19.44 -8.61
C SER A 55 5.44 20.39 -7.93
N HIS A 56 4.91 20.02 -6.76
CA HIS A 56 3.99 20.84 -5.96
C HIS A 56 4.64 22.15 -5.50
N PHE A 57 5.80 22.06 -4.83
CA PHE A 57 6.46 23.25 -4.30
C PHE A 57 7.14 24.10 -5.38
N LEU A 58 7.35 23.58 -6.59
CA LEU A 58 7.75 24.40 -7.73
C LEU A 58 6.59 25.31 -8.19
N GLN A 59 5.34 24.87 -8.04
CA GLN A 59 4.14 25.61 -8.42
C GLN A 59 3.65 26.55 -7.31
N ASP A 60 3.73 26.10 -6.06
CA ASP A 60 3.23 26.83 -4.88
C ASP A 60 4.26 26.78 -3.73
N PRO A 61 5.40 27.48 -3.85
CA PRO A 61 6.41 27.51 -2.80
C PRO A 61 5.99 28.40 -1.63
N TYR A 62 6.34 27.99 -0.40
CA TYR A 62 6.35 28.92 0.72
C TYR A 62 7.38 30.04 0.50
N PRO A 63 7.22 31.23 1.12
CA PRO A 63 8.06 32.40 0.84
C PRO A 63 9.58 32.19 0.98
N TRP A 64 10.00 31.24 1.82
CA TRP A 64 11.40 30.91 2.09
C TRP A 64 11.94 29.78 1.21
N MET A 65 11.09 29.07 0.46
CA MET A 65 11.50 27.95 -0.37
C MET A 65 12.01 28.43 -1.74
N ARG A 66 13.16 27.88 -2.16
CA ARG A 66 13.73 28.09 -3.49
C ARG A 66 14.07 26.73 -4.08
N PHE A 67 13.49 26.41 -5.23
CA PHE A 67 13.75 25.15 -5.94
C PHE A 67 14.54 25.40 -7.22
N PRO A 68 15.49 24.52 -7.57
CA PRO A 68 16.26 24.67 -8.79
C PRO A 68 15.37 24.48 -10.02
N THR A 69 15.32 25.46 -10.91
CA THR A 69 14.62 25.34 -12.22
C THR A 69 15.57 24.93 -13.35
N ARG A 70 16.85 24.74 -13.03
CA ARG A 70 17.92 24.37 -13.96
C ARG A 70 18.58 23.06 -13.54
N PRO A 71 19.06 22.27 -14.51
CA PRO A 71 19.02 22.49 -15.96
C PRO A 71 17.61 22.43 -16.56
N ALA A 72 17.41 22.96 -17.78
CA ALA A 72 16.07 23.07 -18.41
C ALA A 72 15.34 21.72 -18.56
N GLY A 73 16.06 20.60 -18.52
CA GLY A 73 15.48 19.25 -18.54
C GLY A 73 15.04 18.71 -17.19
N LEU A 74 15.37 19.36 -16.07
CA LEU A 74 15.14 18.83 -14.72
C LEU A 74 13.66 18.53 -14.46
N TYR A 75 12.79 19.50 -14.68
CA TYR A 75 11.35 19.32 -14.47
C TYR A 75 10.78 18.22 -15.38
N ARG A 76 11.20 18.17 -16.65
CA ARG A 76 10.78 17.11 -17.59
C ARG A 76 11.18 15.72 -17.09
N PHE A 77 12.40 15.59 -16.56
CA PHE A 77 12.89 14.34 -15.99
C PHE A 77 12.12 13.94 -14.74
N THR A 78 11.98 14.84 -13.75
CA THR A 78 11.27 14.53 -12.50
C THR A 78 9.79 14.22 -12.75
N GLN A 79 9.14 14.97 -13.65
CA GLN A 79 7.75 14.75 -14.01
C GLN A 79 7.58 13.45 -14.81
N GLY A 80 8.47 13.16 -15.75
CA GLY A 80 8.48 11.90 -16.50
C GLY A 80 8.68 10.71 -15.56
N LEU A 81 9.63 10.81 -14.63
CA LEU A 81 9.89 9.78 -13.62
C LEU A 81 8.66 9.57 -12.72
N HIS A 82 7.99 10.64 -12.28
CA HIS A 82 6.77 10.57 -11.50
C HIS A 82 5.67 9.77 -12.22
N VAL A 83 5.36 10.16 -13.46
CA VAL A 83 4.27 9.56 -14.24
C VAL A 83 4.59 8.10 -14.59
N VAL A 84 5.79 7.81 -15.10
CA VAL A 84 6.19 6.44 -15.46
C VAL A 84 6.20 5.53 -14.23
N THR A 85 6.71 6.01 -13.09
CA THR A 85 6.69 5.24 -11.84
C THR A 85 5.26 5.02 -11.35
N GLY A 86 4.41 6.04 -11.39
CA GLY A 86 2.99 5.94 -11.02
C GLY A 86 2.23 4.91 -11.87
N ILE A 87 2.47 4.90 -13.18
CA ILE A 87 1.89 3.90 -14.10
C ILE A 87 2.44 2.50 -13.79
N ALA A 88 3.75 2.36 -13.57
CA ALA A 88 4.37 1.08 -13.20
C ALA A 88 3.84 0.53 -11.86
N CYS A 89 3.40 1.38 -10.94
CA CYS A 89 2.75 0.97 -9.70
C CYS A 89 1.39 0.29 -9.93
N ILE A 90 0.70 0.51 -11.05
CA ILE A 90 -0.62 -0.11 -11.34
C ILE A 90 -0.51 -1.65 -11.37
N PRO A 91 0.27 -2.27 -12.28
CA PRO A 91 0.38 -3.73 -12.31
C PRO A 91 0.99 -4.29 -11.02
N LEU A 92 1.90 -3.55 -10.37
CA LEU A 92 2.49 -3.97 -9.09
C LEU A 92 1.45 -4.01 -7.97
N LEU A 93 0.56 -3.01 -7.88
CA LEU A 93 -0.52 -2.96 -6.90
C LEU A 93 -1.51 -4.08 -7.14
N LEU A 94 -1.94 -4.29 -8.39
CA LEU A 94 -2.85 -5.39 -8.74
C LEU A 94 -2.24 -6.75 -8.42
N ALA A 95 -0.97 -6.97 -8.76
CA ALA A 95 -0.25 -8.20 -8.42
C ALA A 95 -0.12 -8.38 -6.90
N LYS A 96 0.14 -7.30 -6.15
CA LYS A 96 0.24 -7.34 -4.69
C LYS A 96 -1.09 -7.71 -4.07
N LEU A 97 -2.18 -7.08 -4.51
CA LEU A 97 -3.54 -7.37 -4.07
C LEU A 97 -3.92 -8.81 -4.40
N TRP A 98 -3.66 -9.28 -5.62
CA TRP A 98 -3.87 -10.68 -6.02
C TRP A 98 -3.03 -11.68 -5.21
N THR A 99 -1.86 -11.26 -4.72
CA THR A 99 -1.03 -12.11 -3.86
C THR A 99 -1.61 -12.22 -2.44
N VAL A 100 -2.24 -11.16 -1.94
CA VAL A 100 -2.69 -11.09 -0.53
C VAL A 100 -4.19 -11.27 -0.34
N TYR A 101 -5.01 -11.24 -1.40
CA TYR A 101 -6.47 -11.34 -1.27
C TYR A 101 -6.97 -12.59 -0.54
N PRO A 102 -6.32 -13.78 -0.57
CA PRO A 102 -6.81 -14.93 0.20
C PRO A 102 -6.84 -14.65 1.71
N LYS A 103 -5.99 -13.73 2.19
CA LYS A 103 -5.98 -13.29 3.60
C LYS A 103 -7.22 -12.49 3.99
N LEU A 104 -7.99 -11.98 3.03
CA LEU A 104 -9.26 -11.32 3.29
C LEU A 104 -10.31 -12.30 3.84
N PHE A 105 -10.21 -13.57 3.47
CA PHE A 105 -11.12 -14.65 3.90
C PHE A 105 -10.66 -15.39 5.16
N ALA A 106 -9.60 -14.91 5.84
CA ALA A 106 -9.17 -15.51 7.10
C ALA A 106 -10.24 -15.30 8.18
N PHE A 107 -10.63 -16.40 8.84
CA PHE A 107 -11.60 -16.44 9.93
C PHE A 107 -10.93 -16.93 11.23
N PRO A 108 -11.31 -16.39 12.41
CA PRO A 108 -12.18 -15.23 12.62
C PRO A 108 -11.57 -13.95 12.02
N PRO A 109 -12.40 -12.98 11.56
CA PRO A 109 -11.91 -11.77 10.91
C PRO A 109 -10.96 -10.97 11.83
N PHE A 110 -11.26 -10.92 13.12
CA PHE A 110 -10.35 -10.42 14.15
C PHE A 110 -10.62 -11.13 15.48
N SER A 111 -9.57 -11.37 16.26
CA SER A 111 -9.62 -11.97 17.58
C SER A 111 -9.21 -11.00 18.70
N SER A 112 -8.77 -9.77 18.34
CA SER A 112 -8.38 -8.73 19.29
C SER A 112 -8.50 -7.32 18.70
N VAL A 113 -8.56 -6.30 19.57
CA VAL A 113 -8.53 -4.88 19.17
C VAL A 113 -7.25 -4.56 18.39
N ARG A 114 -6.11 -5.13 18.80
CA ARG A 114 -4.85 -5.00 18.06
C ARG A 114 -4.99 -5.49 16.63
N GLN A 115 -5.53 -6.69 16.41
CA GLN A 115 -5.70 -7.24 15.06
C GLN A 115 -6.68 -6.41 14.22
N LEU A 116 -7.73 -5.87 14.84
CA LEU A 116 -8.65 -4.96 14.16
C LEU A 116 -7.93 -3.69 13.69
N LEU A 117 -7.13 -3.05 14.56
CA LEU A 117 -6.33 -1.88 14.20
C LEU A 117 -5.31 -2.17 13.10
N GLU A 118 -4.65 -3.34 13.15
CA GLU A 118 -3.74 -3.79 12.09
C GLU A 118 -4.48 -3.92 10.75
N ARG A 119 -5.67 -4.53 10.71
CA ARG A 119 -6.49 -4.62 9.50
C ARG A 119 -6.96 -3.27 9.00
N LEU A 120 -7.40 -2.37 9.88
CA LEU A 120 -7.80 -1.01 9.52
C LEU A 120 -6.63 -0.22 8.91
N SER A 121 -5.43 -0.33 9.48
CA SER A 121 -4.24 0.31 8.92
C SER A 121 -3.93 -0.17 7.50
N VAL A 122 -4.12 -1.46 7.23
CA VAL A 122 -3.97 -2.04 5.88
C VAL A 122 -5.08 -1.56 4.95
N ALA A 123 -6.32 -1.44 5.44
CA ALA A 123 -7.44 -0.93 4.64
C ALA A 123 -7.17 0.51 4.19
N VAL A 124 -6.70 1.39 5.09
CA VAL A 124 -6.31 2.76 4.76
C VAL A 124 -5.16 2.80 3.76
N LEU A 125 -4.14 1.95 3.93
CA LEU A 125 -3.04 1.82 2.97
C LEU A 125 -3.55 1.43 1.58
N VAL A 126 -4.40 0.40 1.49
CA VAL A 126 -4.94 -0.07 0.20
C VAL A 126 -5.81 1.00 -0.45
N ALA A 127 -6.72 1.61 0.30
CA ALA A 127 -7.61 2.66 -0.21
C ALA A 127 -6.81 3.87 -0.71
N SER A 128 -5.86 4.38 0.09
CA SER A 128 -5.02 5.51 -0.31
C SER A 128 -4.13 5.19 -1.50
N ALA A 129 -3.52 4.00 -1.57
CA ALA A 129 -2.71 3.59 -2.71
C ALA A 129 -3.51 3.50 -4.02
N LEU A 130 -4.69 2.89 -3.99
CA LEU A 130 -5.57 2.77 -5.15
C LEU A 130 -6.09 4.13 -5.61
N LEU A 131 -6.53 4.97 -4.68
CA LEU A 131 -7.01 6.32 -4.99
C LEU A 131 -5.87 7.21 -5.53
N GLN A 132 -4.67 7.16 -4.93
CA GLN A 132 -3.53 7.96 -5.36
C GLN A 132 -3.14 7.63 -6.80
N VAL A 133 -2.94 6.34 -7.09
CA VAL A 133 -2.54 5.90 -8.44
C VAL A 133 -3.67 6.09 -9.44
N GLY A 134 -4.91 5.78 -9.05
CA GLY A 134 -6.10 5.97 -9.89
C GLY A 134 -6.27 7.44 -10.29
N MET A 135 -6.29 8.36 -9.33
CA MET A 135 -6.38 9.79 -9.63
C MET A 135 -5.23 10.29 -10.50
N GLY A 136 -3.99 9.84 -10.22
CA GLY A 136 -2.83 10.17 -11.04
C GLY A 136 -2.99 9.72 -12.50
N LEU A 137 -3.52 8.50 -12.70
CA LEU A 137 -3.83 7.97 -14.03
C LEU A 137 -4.91 8.80 -14.73
N LEU A 138 -6.03 9.11 -14.07
CA LEU A 138 -7.10 9.91 -14.66
C LEU A 138 -6.62 11.30 -15.08
N ASN A 139 -5.72 11.90 -14.30
CA ASN A 139 -5.07 13.16 -14.63
C ASN A 139 -4.26 13.11 -15.92
N THR A 140 -3.64 11.96 -16.27
CA THR A 140 -2.93 11.83 -17.56
C THR A 140 -3.87 11.86 -18.76
N TYR A 141 -5.14 11.52 -18.56
CA TYR A 141 -6.21 11.63 -19.56
C TYR A 141 -7.00 12.94 -19.46
N GLN A 142 -6.62 13.83 -18.54
CA GLN A 142 -7.36 15.05 -18.20
C GLN A 142 -8.86 14.81 -17.89
N TRP A 143 -9.18 13.62 -17.38
CA TRP A 143 -10.56 13.26 -17.05
C TRP A 143 -10.83 13.53 -15.57
N TYR A 144 -11.63 14.58 -15.32
CA TYR A 144 -11.97 15.03 -13.96
C TYR A 144 -13.50 15.04 -13.77
N PRO A 145 -14.13 13.86 -13.58
CA PRO A 145 -15.58 13.76 -13.48
C PRO A 145 -16.17 14.54 -12.28
N TRP A 146 -15.34 14.88 -11.30
CA TRP A 146 -15.73 15.64 -10.09
C TRP A 146 -15.08 17.02 -10.00
N ALA A 147 -14.54 17.56 -11.11
CA ALA A 147 -13.78 18.82 -11.14
C ALA A 147 -14.41 20.01 -10.38
N PRO A 148 -15.74 20.24 -10.38
CA PRO A 148 -16.32 21.38 -9.67
C PRO A 148 -16.14 21.31 -8.14
N TRP A 149 -15.92 20.12 -7.60
CA TRP A 149 -15.88 19.85 -6.15
C TRP A 149 -14.54 19.29 -5.68
N PHE A 150 -13.69 18.82 -6.60
CA PHE A 150 -12.43 18.14 -6.31
C PHE A 150 -11.30 18.69 -7.20
N ALA A 151 -10.52 19.61 -6.63
CA ALA A 151 -9.28 20.06 -7.26
C ALA A 151 -8.23 18.94 -7.19
N PHE A 152 -7.91 18.35 -8.34
CA PHE A 152 -6.95 17.24 -8.43
C PHE A 152 -5.63 17.55 -7.71
N ARG A 153 -5.04 18.72 -7.93
CA ARG A 153 -3.73 19.07 -7.35
C ARG A 153 -3.74 19.00 -5.83
N ASP A 154 -4.75 19.60 -5.22
CA ASP A 154 -4.82 19.72 -3.76
C ASP A 154 -5.12 18.37 -3.12
N VAL A 155 -6.07 17.62 -3.70
CA VAL A 155 -6.48 16.31 -3.19
C VAL A 155 -5.40 15.26 -3.42
N HIS A 156 -4.76 15.26 -4.58
CA HIS A 156 -3.66 14.34 -4.89
C HIS A 156 -2.43 14.62 -4.03
N HIS A 157 -2.15 15.90 -3.70
CA HIS A 157 -1.10 16.27 -2.75
C HIS A 157 -1.43 15.82 -1.33
N ALA A 158 -2.64 16.13 -0.83
CA ALA A 158 -3.06 15.72 0.52
C ALA A 158 -3.08 14.19 0.67
N LEU A 159 -3.60 13.48 -0.33
CA LEU A 159 -3.63 12.02 -0.31
C LEU A 159 -2.22 11.41 -0.41
N ALA A 160 -1.26 12.06 -1.06
CA ALA A 160 0.12 11.59 -1.09
C ALA A 160 0.73 11.47 0.32
N TRP A 161 0.41 12.41 1.22
CA TRP A 161 0.81 12.34 2.63
C TRP A 161 0.14 11.19 3.37
N VAL A 162 -1.15 10.95 3.13
CA VAL A 162 -1.88 9.80 3.70
C VAL A 162 -1.28 8.49 3.20
N ALA A 163 -0.97 8.38 1.91
CA ALA A 163 -0.40 7.19 1.30
C ALA A 163 1.00 6.89 1.86
N ILE A 164 1.91 7.87 1.88
CA ILE A 164 3.27 7.65 2.39
C ILE A 164 3.27 7.40 3.92
N GLY A 165 2.41 8.08 4.67
CA GLY A 165 2.21 7.84 6.09
C GLY A 165 1.68 6.43 6.37
N SER A 166 0.75 5.95 5.55
CA SER A 166 0.23 4.58 5.64
C SER A 166 1.28 3.53 5.29
N VAL A 167 2.14 3.79 4.30
CA VAL A 167 3.30 2.93 3.99
C VAL A 167 4.24 2.86 5.19
N ALA A 168 4.60 4.01 5.77
CA ALA A 168 5.48 4.07 6.93
C ALA A 168 4.88 3.34 8.15
N LEU A 169 3.60 3.56 8.45
CA LEU A 169 2.87 2.88 9.52
C LEU A 169 2.84 1.37 9.28
N HIS A 170 2.54 0.93 8.07
CA HIS A 170 2.51 -0.49 7.70
C HIS A 170 3.88 -1.16 7.93
N VAL A 171 4.96 -0.50 7.53
CA VAL A 171 6.32 -0.98 7.75
C VAL A 171 6.64 -1.04 9.25
N ALA A 172 6.31 0.00 10.01
CA ALA A 172 6.55 0.04 11.45
C ALA A 172 5.80 -1.07 12.21
N VAL A 173 4.54 -1.33 11.84
CA VAL A 173 3.71 -2.40 12.44
C VAL A 173 4.29 -3.78 12.13
N GLN A 174 4.85 -3.99 10.93
CA GLN A 174 5.39 -5.28 10.49
C GLN A 174 6.85 -5.51 10.89
N LEU A 175 7.60 -4.46 11.21
CA LEU A 175 9.02 -4.50 11.57
C LEU A 175 9.35 -5.53 12.67
N PRO A 176 8.60 -5.63 13.78
CA PRO A 176 8.88 -6.61 14.82
C PRO A 176 8.80 -8.06 14.33
N THR A 177 7.85 -8.36 13.44
CA THR A 177 7.71 -9.70 12.85
C THR A 177 8.88 -10.04 11.95
N ILE A 178 9.33 -9.08 11.15
CA ILE A 178 10.52 -9.21 10.28
C ILE A 178 11.77 -9.42 11.15
N ALA A 179 11.96 -8.60 12.17
CA ALA A 179 13.12 -8.68 13.07
C ALA A 179 13.16 -10.01 13.86
N ARG A 180 12.00 -10.56 14.28
CA ARG A 180 11.94 -11.89 14.90
C ARG A 180 12.34 -13.01 13.94
N HIS A 181 11.96 -12.92 12.67
CA HIS A 181 12.36 -13.92 11.67
C HIS A 181 13.87 -13.89 11.44
N TRP A 182 14.48 -12.69 11.37
CA TRP A 182 15.93 -12.56 11.18
C TRP A 182 16.72 -13.07 12.39
N ARG A 183 16.25 -12.78 13.62
CA ARG A 183 16.88 -13.26 14.86
C ARG A 183 16.82 -14.79 15.03
N ARG A 184 15.78 -15.45 14.52
CA ARG A 184 15.65 -16.92 14.55
C ARG A 184 16.45 -17.63 13.46
N GLY A 185 16.91 -16.90 12.44
CA GLY A 185 17.71 -17.43 11.33
C GLY A 185 19.20 -17.16 11.45
N ALA A 186 19.66 -16.44 12.48
CA ALA A 186 21.07 -16.37 12.82
C ALA A 186 21.44 -17.69 13.54
N PRO A 187 22.37 -18.50 13.02
CA PRO A 187 22.93 -19.59 13.79
C PRO A 187 23.51 -19.03 15.08
N ASP A 188 23.26 -19.70 16.19
CA ASP A 188 24.02 -19.48 17.43
C ASP A 188 25.50 -19.76 17.08
N GLU A 189 26.29 -18.71 16.86
CA GLU A 189 27.75 -18.81 16.93
C GLU A 189 28.09 -19.07 18.39
N GLY A 190 28.12 -20.35 18.75
CA GLY A 190 28.47 -20.85 20.06
C GLY A 190 29.90 -20.47 20.43
N LEU A 191 30.01 -19.73 21.54
CA LEU A 191 31.09 -19.85 22.52
C LEU A 191 30.84 -21.09 23.38
#